data_AF-A0A7V5P9I8-F1
#
_entry.id   AF-A0A7V5P9I8-F1
#
_cell.length_a   1.000
_cell.length_b   1.000
_cell.length_c   1.000
_cell.angle_alpha   90.00
_cell.angle_beta   90.00
_cell.angle_gamma   90.00
#
_symmetry.space_group_name_H-M   'P 1'
#
loop_
_entity.id
_entity.type
_entity.pdbx_description
1 polymer ?
#
loop_
_entity_poly.entity_id
_entity_poly.type
_entity_poly.pdbx_seq_one_letter_code
_entity_poly.pdbx_strand_id
1 'polypeptide(L)'
;MGVRLAHAGRRKPSLIVQVIALAALLLAVPLTVEYLRQGEIRRQWETSRAQLQESLSTAEALNRELATRKAYVQSDAYVEEAARSELKMARPGDVVVVVV
;
A
#
# COMPACT_ATOMS: atom_id res chain seq x y z
N MET A 1 0.48 -39.98 65.58
CA MET A 1 0.31 -38.53 65.85
C MET A 1 1.68 -37.86 65.74
N GLY A 2 1.85 -36.91 64.82
CA GLY A 2 3.05 -36.05 64.75
C GLY A 2 3.78 -36.00 63.40
N VAL A 3 3.13 -35.49 62.36
CA VAL A 3 3.83 -35.07 61.12
C VAL A 3 4.60 -33.79 61.42
N ARG A 4 5.93 -33.85 61.51
CA ARG A 4 6.78 -32.66 61.59
C ARG A 4 7.02 -32.11 60.19
N LEU A 5 6.21 -31.13 59.82
CA LEU A 5 6.44 -30.30 58.64
C LEU A 5 7.73 -29.48 58.86
N ALA A 6 8.80 -29.85 58.16
CA ALA A 6 10.00 -29.05 58.07
C ALA A 6 9.66 -27.72 57.39
N HIS A 7 9.62 -26.64 58.16
CA HIS A 7 9.42 -25.30 57.64
C HIS A 7 10.69 -24.90 56.90
N ALA A 8 10.64 -24.92 55.57
CA ALA A 8 11.70 -24.40 54.71
C ALA A 8 11.88 -22.90 55.04
N GLY A 9 12.95 -22.57 55.75
CA GLY A 9 13.28 -21.20 56.09
C GLY A 9 13.45 -20.37 54.82
N ARG A 10 12.59 -19.37 54.64
CA ARG A 10 12.77 -18.36 53.60
C ARG A 10 14.09 -17.64 53.87
N ARG A 11 15.13 -18.01 53.13
CA ARG A 11 16.40 -17.28 53.13
C ARG A 11 16.08 -15.88 52.64
N LYS A 12 16.22 -14.87 53.51
CA LYS A 12 16.10 -13.47 53.11
C LYS A 12 17.17 -13.23 52.03
N PRO A 13 16.79 -12.77 50.82
CA PRO A 13 17.77 -12.48 49.80
C PRO A 13 18.73 -11.42 50.35
N SER A 14 20.02 -11.65 50.13
CA SER A 14 21.06 -10.66 50.45
C SER A 14 20.74 -9.34 49.74
N LEU A 15 21.04 -8.22 50.39
CA LEU A 15 20.89 -6.87 49.81
C LEU A 15 21.55 -6.77 48.43
N ILE A 16 22.64 -7.49 48.20
CA ILE A 16 23.34 -7.56 46.91
C ILE A 16 22.43 -8.18 45.82
N VAL A 17 21.72 -9.25 46.15
CA VAL A 17 20.79 -9.91 45.21
C VAL A 17 19.63 -8.98 44.86
N GLN A 18 19.15 -8.19 45.82
CA GLN A 18 18.11 -7.19 45.57
C GLN A 18 18.58 -6.05 44.68
N VAL A 19 19.81 -5.55 44.89
CA VAL A 19 20.41 -4.49 44.05
C VAL A 19 20.64 -4.99 42.63
N ILE A 20 21.16 -6.22 42.46
CA ILE A 20 21.36 -6.82 41.14
C ILE A 20 20.01 -7.05 40.44
N ALA A 21 18.99 -7.54 41.15
CA ALA A 21 17.66 -7.73 40.58
C ALA A 21 17.03 -6.39 40.16
N LEU A 22 17.20 -5.33 40.96
CA LEU A 22 16.71 -3.99 40.63
C LEU A 22 17.43 -3.41 39.41
N ALA A 23 18.76 -3.56 39.34
CA ALA A 23 19.56 -3.14 38.18
C ALA A 23 19.17 -3.91 36.91
N ALA A 24 18.97 -5.23 37.01
CA ALA A 24 18.52 -6.06 35.90
C ALA A 24 17.12 -5.65 35.43
N LEU A 25 16.21 -5.33 36.35
CA LEU A 25 14.86 -4.84 36.01
C LEU A 25 14.92 -3.48 35.30
N LEU A 26 15.72 -2.55 35.80
CA LEU A 26 15.90 -1.22 35.19
C LEU A 26 16.48 -1.28 33.77
N LEU A 27 17.33 -2.28 33.49
CA LEU A 27 17.89 -2.51 32.16
C LEU A 27 16.94 -3.30 31.23
N ALA A 28 16.10 -4.18 31.79
CA ALA A 28 15.17 -5.00 31.01
C ALA A 28 13.95 -4.21 30.47
N VAL A 29 13.46 -3.24 31.25
CA VAL A 29 12.29 -2.40 30.88
C VAL A 29 12.49 -1.57 29.60
N PRO A 30 13.60 -0.84 29.38
CA PRO A 30 13.78 -0.08 28.15
C PRO A 30 13.96 -0.98 26.91
N LEU A 31 14.46 -2.20 27.07
CA LEU A 31 14.68 -3.13 25.95
C LEU A 31 13.38 -3.71 25.38
N THR A 32 12.33 -3.90 26.19
CA THR A 32 11.05 -4.44 25.70
C THR A 32 10.22 -3.42 24.94
N VAL A 33 10.34 -2.13 25.28
CA VAL A 33 9.56 -1.04 24.66
C VAL A 33 10.00 -0.78 23.21
N GLU A 34 11.28 -0.96 22.89
CA GLU A 34 11.81 -0.71 21.55
C GLU A 34 11.27 -1.69 20.50
N TYR A 35 10.98 -2.94 20.90
CA TYR A 35 10.44 -3.95 19.98
C TYR A 35 8.96 -3.73 19.63
N LEU A 36 8.16 -3.12 20.51
CA LEU A 36 6.76 -2.78 20.19
C LEU A 36 6.66 -1.67 19.14
N ARG A 37 7.63 -0.74 19.14
CA ARG A 37 7.63 0.42 18.23
C ARG A 37 8.03 0.07 16.79
N GLN A 38 8.80 -1.00 16.58
CA GLN A 38 9.26 -1.43 15.26
C GLN A 38 8.18 -2.07 14.38
N GLY A 39 7.04 -2.49 14.96
CA GLY A 39 5.92 -3.08 14.21
C GLY A 39 5.08 -2.05 13.44
N GLU A 40 4.97 -0.83 13.96
CA GLU A 40 4.11 0.22 13.39
C GLU A 40 4.72 0.83 12.13
N ILE A 41 6.04 0.96 12.09
CA ILE A 41 6.76 1.51 10.95
C ILE A 41 6.57 0.61 9.72
N ARG A 42 6.75 -0.72 9.86
CA ARG A 42 6.60 -1.66 8.73
C ARG A 42 5.21 -1.61 8.08
N ARG A 43 4.15 -1.52 8.89
CA ARG A 43 2.77 -1.45 8.37
C ARG A 43 2.49 -0.14 7.62
N GLN A 44 3.04 0.98 8.09
CA GLN A 44 2.93 2.25 7.38
C GLN A 44 3.61 2.18 6.01
N TRP A 45 4.82 1.61 5.93
CA TRP A 45 5.51 1.41 4.65
C TRP A 45 4.73 0.51 3.68
N GLU A 46 4.14 -0.60 4.15
CA GLU A 46 3.36 -1.49 3.30
C GLU A 46 2.10 -0.81 2.75
N THR A 47 1.39 -0.06 3.60
CA THR A 47 0.18 0.67 3.21
C THR A 47 0.51 1.77 2.19
N SER A 48 1.55 2.55 2.44
CA SER A 48 2.01 3.59 1.51
C SER A 48 2.48 3.00 0.18
N ARG A 49 3.16 1.85 0.19
CA ARG A 49 3.55 1.14 -1.04
C ARG A 49 2.35 0.66 -1.83
N ALA A 50 1.33 0.10 -1.17
CA ALA A 50 0.11 -0.35 -1.84
C ALA A 50 -0.63 0.82 -2.50
N GLN A 51 -0.79 1.94 -1.79
CA GLN A 51 -1.43 3.16 -2.32
C GLN A 51 -0.66 3.76 -3.51
N LEU A 52 0.68 3.81 -3.42
CA LEU A 52 1.50 4.28 -4.54
C LEU A 52 1.39 3.36 -5.75
N GLN A 53 1.40 2.04 -5.54
CA GLN A 53 1.30 1.07 -6.61
C GLN A 53 -0.06 1.16 -7.33
N GLU A 54 -1.14 1.32 -6.57
CA GLU A 54 -2.49 1.51 -7.11
C GLU A 54 -2.58 2.80 -7.95
N SER A 55 -2.06 3.91 -7.41
CA SER A 55 -2.03 5.20 -8.10
C SER A 55 -1.23 5.14 -9.41
N LEU A 56 -0.08 4.45 -9.39
CA LEU A 56 0.77 4.26 -10.56
C LEU A 56 0.08 3.41 -11.62
N SER A 57 -0.55 2.29 -11.22
CA SER A 57 -1.29 1.43 -12.14
C SER A 57 -2.46 2.16 -12.82
N THR A 58 -3.16 3.01 -12.07
CA THR A 58 -4.26 3.84 -12.59
C THR A 58 -3.75 4.88 -13.58
N ALA A 59 -2.67 5.58 -13.24
CA ALA A 59 -2.06 6.57 -14.12
C ALA A 59 -1.52 5.95 -15.42
N GLU A 60 -0.90 4.76 -15.35
CA GLU A 60 -0.43 4.03 -16.52
C GLU A 60 -1.58 3.53 -17.41
N ALA A 61 -2.69 3.08 -16.82
CA ALA A 61 -3.89 2.72 -17.57
C ALA A 61 -4.47 3.92 -18.32
N LEU A 62 -4.63 5.06 -17.63
CA LEU A 62 -5.11 6.30 -18.24
C LEU A 62 -4.16 6.80 -19.33
N ASN A 63 -2.85 6.72 -19.12
CA ASN A 63 -1.88 7.13 -20.13
C ASN A 63 -2.01 6.29 -21.41
N ARG A 64 -2.15 4.97 -21.28
CA ARG A 64 -2.34 4.06 -22.42
C ARG A 64 -3.65 4.34 -23.17
N GLU A 65 -4.73 4.59 -22.45
CA GLU A 65 -6.01 4.97 -23.07
C GLU A 65 -5.88 6.28 -23.84
N LEU A 66 -5.31 7.31 -23.22
CA LEU A 66 -5.11 8.62 -23.85
C LEU A 66 -4.16 8.54 -25.05
N ALA A 67 -3.10 7.74 -24.97
CA ALA A 67 -2.18 7.50 -26.08
C ALA A 67 -2.90 6.83 -27.26
N THR A 68 -3.75 5.84 -26.98
CA THR A 68 -4.57 5.16 -28.00
C THR A 68 -5.55 6.13 -28.64
N ARG A 69 -6.26 6.93 -27.83
CA ARG A 69 -7.21 7.92 -28.33
C ARG A 69 -6.52 9.02 -29.14
N LYS A 70 -5.35 9.48 -28.70
CA LYS A 70 -4.53 10.43 -29.45
C LYS A 70 -4.14 9.85 -30.80
N ALA A 71 -3.66 8.61 -30.85
CA ALA A 71 -3.30 7.95 -32.10
C ALA A 71 -4.50 7.83 -33.04
N TYR A 72 -5.68 7.48 -32.52
CA TYR A 72 -6.91 7.41 -33.30
C TYR A 72 -7.30 8.76 -33.89
N VAL A 73 -7.35 9.81 -33.08
CA VAL A 73 -7.73 11.17 -33.55
C VAL A 73 -6.70 11.73 -34.54
N GLN A 74 -5.44 11.31 -34.45
CA GLN A 74 -4.40 11.67 -35.42
C GLN A 74 -4.42 10.82 -36.70
N SER A 75 -5.29 9.81 -36.79
CA SER A 75 -5.36 8.92 -37.94
C SER A 75 -6.32 9.41 -39.02
N ASP A 76 -6.05 9.04 -40.26
CA ASP A 76 -6.93 9.32 -41.41
C ASP A 76 -8.32 8.68 -41.23
N ALA A 77 -8.42 7.57 -40.48
CA ALA A 77 -9.69 6.94 -40.18
C ALA A 77 -10.63 7.87 -39.41
N TYR A 78 -10.10 8.65 -38.46
CA TYR A 78 -10.88 9.66 -37.75
C TYR A 78 -11.31 10.81 -38.69
N VAL A 79 -10.42 11.25 -39.58
CA VAL A 79 -10.72 12.30 -40.57
C VAL A 79 -11.85 11.86 -41.51
N GLU A 80 -11.80 10.62 -42.00
CA GLU A 80 -12.83 10.05 -42.89
C GLU A 80 -14.18 9.90 -42.17
N GLU A 81 -14.16 9.45 -40.91
CA GLU A 81 -15.38 9.34 -40.10
C GLU A 81 -15.99 10.71 -39.85
N ALA A 82 -15.19 11.71 -39.47
CA ALA A 82 -15.65 13.09 -39.28
C ALA A 82 -16.15 13.71 -40.60
N ALA A 83 -15.47 13.45 -41.71
CA ALA A 83 -15.87 13.92 -43.04
C ALA A 83 -17.23 13.36 -43.44
N ARG A 84 -17.50 12.07 -43.21
CA ARG A 84 -18.80 11.46 -43.52
C ARG A 84 -19.90 11.85 -42.55
N SER A 85 -19.64 11.77 -41.24
CA SER A 85 -20.68 11.90 -40.21
C SER A 85 -21.03 13.35 -39.91
N GLU A 86 -20.05 14.22 -39.74
CA GLU A 86 -20.25 15.62 -39.35
C GLU A 86 -20.37 16.53 -40.57
N LEU A 87 -19.50 16.34 -41.57
CA LEU A 87 -19.44 17.22 -42.74
C LEU A 87 -20.29 16.73 -43.92
N LYS A 88 -20.85 15.52 -43.84
CA LYS A 88 -21.60 14.86 -44.94
C LYS A 88 -20.85 14.88 -46.29
N MET A 89 -19.53 14.88 -46.23
CA MET A 89 -18.66 14.85 -47.39
C MET A 89 -18.58 13.43 -47.93
N ALA A 90 -18.73 13.31 -49.24
CA ALA A 90 -18.61 12.05 -49.97
C ALA A 90 -17.27 12.00 -50.71
N ARG A 91 -16.72 10.80 -50.93
CA ARG A 91 -15.46 10.70 -51.66
C ARG A 91 -15.66 11.04 -53.13
N PRO A 92 -14.61 11.49 -53.84
CA PRO A 92 -14.69 11.68 -55.29
C PRO A 92 -15.14 10.37 -55.97
N GLY A 93 -16.34 10.37 -56.57
CA GLY A 93 -16.95 9.20 -57.20
C GLY A 93 -18.14 8.58 -56.45
N ASP A 94 -18.42 9.00 -55.22
CA ASP A 94 -19.59 8.55 -54.45
C ASP A 94 -20.87 9.29 -54.91
N VAL A 95 -22.00 8.58 -54.99
CA VAL A 95 -23.32 9.16 -55.30
C VAL A 95 -24.06 9.50 -54.00
N VAL A 96 -24.20 10.80 -53.71
CA VAL A 96 -24.93 11.28 -52.53
C VAL A 96 -26.43 11.23 -52.80
N VAL A 97 -27.13 10.28 -52.18
CA VAL A 97 -28.59 10.20 -52.22
C VAL A 97 -29.16 10.93 -51.01
N VAL A 98 -29.76 12.10 -51.23
CA VAL A 98 -30.52 12.82 -50.20
C VAL A 98 -31.98 12.36 -50.27
N VAL A 99 -32.41 11.63 -49.24
CA VAL A 99 -33.84 11.29 -49.08
C VAL A 99 -34.54 12.52 -48.53
N VAL A 100 -35.51 13.05 -49.29
CA VAL A 100 -36.33 14.22 -48.93
C VAL A 100 -37.62 13.78 -48.25
#